data_AF-A0A968JQ11-F1
#
_entry.id   AF-A0A968JQ11-F1
#
_cell.length_a   1.000
_cell.length_b   1.000
_cell.length_c   1.000
_cell.angle_alpha   90.00
_cell.angle_beta   90.00
_cell.angle_gamma   90.00
#
_symmetry.space_group_name_H-M   'P 1'
#
loop_
_entity.id
_entity.type
_entity.pdbx_description
1 polymer ?
#
loop_
_entity_poly.entity_id
_entity_poly.type
_entity_poly.pdbx_seq_one_letter_code
_entity_poly.pdbx_strand_id
1 'polypeptide(L)'
;MVQATTTKVAAKSITDHQLGTKITSIDPAPRREIDHLVHHIIRTPFEQIDYNFIFSLKKNDILFIDNSHRVLPNSDATVFFLEVLPRLQSGVIVHLHDIYLPCDYPPFMCDRFYSEQYMLAAFLLANPQKYNILLPNYFISEDTELSASIAPIWEHPHLEGVERHGGSFWLQIA
;
A
#
# COMPACT_ATOMS: atom_id res chain seq x y z
N MET A 1 -0.59 -6.19 -4.84
CA MET A 1 -0.97 -7.34 -4.00
C MET A 1 -1.83 -6.79 -2.88
N VAL A 2 -3.05 -7.28 -2.79
CA VAL A 2 -4.07 -6.67 -1.92
C VAL A 2 -4.62 -7.75 -1.03
N GLN A 3 -4.51 -7.55 0.29
CA GLN A 3 -5.19 -8.41 1.23
C GLN A 3 -6.70 -8.32 1.03
N ALA A 4 -7.37 -9.46 1.22
CA ALA A 4 -8.78 -9.63 0.90
C ALA A 4 -9.75 -8.63 1.56
N THR A 5 -9.39 -8.03 2.71
CA THR A 5 -10.23 -7.01 3.37
C THR A 5 -10.18 -5.68 2.60
N THR A 6 -9.00 -5.21 2.24
CA THR A 6 -8.81 -3.99 1.45
C THR A 6 -9.47 -4.11 0.08
N THR A 7 -9.41 -5.30 -0.55
CA THR A 7 -10.11 -5.55 -1.81
C THR A 7 -11.63 -5.33 -1.69
N LYS A 8 -12.24 -5.75 -0.57
CA LYS A 8 -13.67 -5.52 -0.32
C LYS A 8 -14.01 -4.05 -0.21
N VAL A 9 -13.18 -3.28 0.49
CA VAL A 9 -13.35 -1.82 0.61
C VAL A 9 -13.27 -1.16 -0.76
N ALA A 10 -12.24 -1.48 -1.55
CA ALA A 10 -12.08 -0.96 -2.91
C ALA A 10 -13.26 -1.32 -3.82
N ALA A 11 -13.69 -2.58 -3.83
CA ALA A 11 -14.82 -3.04 -4.63
C ALA A 11 -16.13 -2.36 -4.22
N LYS A 12 -16.35 -2.16 -2.92
CA LYS A 12 -17.49 -1.41 -2.40
C LYS A 12 -17.45 0.05 -2.86
N SER A 13 -16.32 0.74 -2.74
CA SER A 13 -16.18 2.12 -3.23
C SER A 13 -16.45 2.25 -4.73
N ILE A 14 -15.97 1.30 -5.54
CA ILE A 14 -16.25 1.27 -6.98
C ILE A 14 -17.74 1.14 -7.25
N THR A 15 -18.42 0.27 -6.52
CA THR A 15 -19.86 0.01 -6.68
C THR A 15 -20.69 1.21 -6.22
N ASP A 16 -20.45 1.72 -5.01
CA ASP A 16 -21.20 2.81 -4.40
C ASP A 16 -21.08 4.11 -5.21
N HIS A 17 -19.92 4.34 -5.82
CA HIS A 17 -19.64 5.56 -6.60
C HIS A 17 -19.66 5.36 -8.13
N GLN A 18 -20.07 4.18 -8.61
CA GLN A 18 -20.18 3.85 -10.04
C GLN A 18 -18.90 4.15 -10.84
N LEU A 19 -17.74 3.82 -10.26
CA LEU A 19 -16.44 4.15 -10.86
C LEU A 19 -16.12 3.18 -12.01
N GLY A 20 -15.46 3.68 -13.06
CA GLY A 20 -14.92 2.88 -14.16
C GLY A 20 -13.63 2.11 -13.82
N THR A 21 -13.30 1.98 -12.54
CA THR A 21 -12.05 1.40 -12.04
C THR A 21 -12.11 -0.12 -12.08
N LYS A 22 -11.01 -0.76 -12.50
CA LYS A 22 -10.86 -2.21 -12.48
C LYS A 22 -9.91 -2.63 -11.35
N ILE A 23 -10.18 -3.79 -10.76
CA ILE A 23 -9.34 -4.38 -9.72
C ILE A 23 -8.65 -5.63 -10.28
N THR A 24 -7.33 -5.65 -10.19
CA THR A 24 -6.50 -6.85 -10.39
C THR A 24 -5.98 -7.32 -9.04
N SER A 25 -6.34 -8.54 -8.63
CA SER A 25 -5.79 -9.17 -7.43
C SER A 25 -4.61 -10.07 -7.80
N ILE A 26 -3.48 -9.88 -7.12
CA ILE A 26 -2.29 -10.72 -7.21
C ILE A 26 -2.09 -11.28 -5.81
N ASP A 27 -2.43 -12.55 -5.63
CA ASP A 27 -2.30 -13.27 -4.37
C ASP A 27 -2.37 -14.77 -4.68
N PRO A 28 -1.29 -15.55 -4.44
CA PRO A 28 -1.26 -16.98 -4.73
C PRO A 28 -2.24 -17.79 -3.86
N ALA A 29 -2.58 -17.31 -2.67
CA ALA A 29 -3.40 -18.04 -1.71
C ALA A 29 -4.17 -17.06 -0.79
N PRO A 30 -5.22 -16.38 -1.31
CA PRO A 30 -5.95 -15.39 -0.53
C PRO A 30 -6.65 -16.02 0.67
N ARG A 31 -6.54 -15.38 1.83
CA ARG A 31 -7.15 -15.87 3.10
C ARG A 31 -8.68 -15.83 3.10
N ARG A 32 -9.29 -15.06 2.19
CA ARG A 32 -10.75 -14.93 2.03
C ARG A 32 -11.09 -14.90 0.55
N GLU A 33 -12.23 -15.46 0.20
CA GLU A 33 -12.75 -15.44 -1.16
C GLU A 33 -13.11 -14.00 -1.59
N ILE A 34 -12.45 -13.53 -2.66
CA ILE A 34 -12.62 -12.18 -3.23
C ILE A 34 -12.76 -12.22 -4.75
N ASP A 35 -12.79 -13.41 -5.34
CA ASP A 35 -12.68 -13.64 -6.79
C ASP A 35 -13.86 -12.99 -7.53
N HIS A 36 -15.05 -13.02 -6.92
CA HIS A 36 -16.25 -12.38 -7.42
C HIS A 36 -16.25 -10.84 -7.32
N LEU A 37 -15.28 -10.24 -6.62
CA LEU A 37 -15.18 -8.78 -6.41
C LEU A 37 -14.13 -8.12 -7.32
N VAL A 38 -13.37 -8.90 -8.06
CA VAL A 38 -12.24 -8.41 -8.86
C VAL A 38 -12.43 -8.75 -10.33
N HIS A 39 -11.76 -7.99 -11.18
CA HIS A 39 -11.89 -8.12 -12.64
C HIS A 39 -10.85 -9.07 -13.22
N HIS A 40 -9.67 -9.11 -12.59
CA HIS A 40 -8.57 -9.97 -12.97
C HIS A 40 -7.93 -10.60 -11.73
N ILE A 41 -7.55 -11.86 -11.84
CA ILE A 41 -6.99 -12.66 -10.76
C ILE A 41 -5.68 -13.29 -11.22
N ILE A 42 -4.64 -13.15 -10.41
CA ILE A 42 -3.34 -13.77 -10.61
C ILE A 42 -3.00 -14.56 -9.35
N ARG A 43 -3.07 -15.90 -9.45
CA ARG A 43 -2.74 -16.85 -8.36
C ARG A 43 -1.28 -17.30 -8.43
N THR A 44 -0.39 -16.32 -8.43
CA THR A 44 1.06 -16.55 -8.56
C THR A 44 1.79 -15.68 -7.55
N PRO A 45 2.87 -16.17 -6.91
CA PRO A 45 3.72 -15.34 -6.05
C PRO A 45 4.23 -14.11 -6.82
N PHE A 46 4.30 -12.96 -6.14
CA PHE A 46 4.59 -11.69 -6.79
C PHE A 46 5.97 -11.67 -7.46
N GLU A 47 6.95 -12.37 -6.91
CA GLU A 47 8.30 -12.52 -7.46
C GLU A 47 8.36 -13.41 -8.72
N GLN A 48 7.24 -14.02 -9.14
CA GLN A 48 7.18 -14.95 -10.27
C GLN A 48 6.25 -14.51 -11.41
N ILE A 49 5.61 -13.34 -11.28
CA ILE A 49 4.69 -12.84 -12.32
C ILE A 49 5.42 -12.05 -13.42
N ASP A 50 4.76 -11.90 -14.58
CA ASP A 50 5.16 -10.92 -15.57
C ASP A 50 4.71 -9.51 -15.15
N TYR A 51 5.66 -8.61 -14.94
CA TYR A 51 5.40 -7.23 -14.51
C TYR A 51 4.93 -6.29 -15.63
N ASN A 52 4.85 -6.73 -16.89
CA ASN A 52 4.47 -5.88 -18.02
C ASN A 52 3.15 -5.12 -17.80
N PHE A 53 2.15 -5.76 -17.20
CA PHE A 53 0.89 -5.09 -16.88
C PHE A 53 1.04 -4.04 -15.77
N ILE A 54 1.94 -4.25 -14.80
CA ILE A 54 2.26 -3.25 -13.77
C ILE A 54 2.98 -2.05 -14.39
N PHE A 55 3.90 -2.28 -15.31
CA PHE A 55 4.58 -1.20 -16.03
C PHE A 55 3.68 -0.47 -17.03
N SER A 56 2.52 -1.04 -17.35
CA SER A 56 1.49 -0.39 -18.16
C SER A 56 0.55 0.53 -17.36
N LEU A 57 0.64 0.53 -16.02
CA LEU A 57 -0.11 1.46 -15.17
C LEU A 57 0.22 2.90 -15.54
N LYS A 58 -0.82 3.75 -15.54
CA LYS A 58 -0.77 5.13 -15.97
C LYS A 58 -0.96 6.06 -14.78
N LYS A 59 -0.85 7.36 -15.05
CA LYS A 59 -1.18 8.41 -14.09
C LYS A 59 -2.54 8.16 -13.45
N ASN A 60 -2.58 8.26 -12.11
CA ASN A 60 -3.72 8.01 -11.24
C ASN A 60 -4.14 6.53 -11.08
N ASP A 61 -3.49 5.58 -11.75
CA ASP A 61 -3.64 4.17 -11.39
C ASP A 61 -2.94 3.89 -10.05
N ILE A 62 -3.49 2.94 -9.29
CA ILE A 62 -3.03 2.60 -7.95
C ILE A 62 -2.34 1.23 -7.96
N LEU A 63 -1.09 1.19 -7.52
CA LEU A 63 -0.41 -0.02 -7.12
C LEU A 63 -0.43 -0.15 -5.59
N PHE A 64 -1.26 -1.06 -5.10
CA PHE A 64 -1.40 -1.34 -3.67
C PHE A 64 -0.52 -2.52 -3.26
N ILE A 65 0.36 -2.30 -2.28
CA ILE A 65 1.34 -3.27 -1.79
C ILE A 65 1.08 -3.58 -0.32
N ASP A 66 0.67 -4.82 -0.08
CA ASP A 66 0.49 -5.45 1.23
C ASP A 66 1.07 -6.86 1.11
N ASN A 67 2.39 -6.94 1.24
CA ASN A 67 3.22 -8.08 0.88
C ASN A 67 3.69 -8.85 2.13
N SER A 68 4.76 -9.64 2.04
CA SER A 68 5.32 -10.30 3.23
C SER A 68 5.96 -9.33 4.24
N HIS A 69 6.20 -8.08 3.85
CA HIS A 69 6.88 -6.98 4.54
C HIS A 69 8.35 -7.23 4.90
N ARG A 70 8.88 -8.38 4.48
CA ARG A 70 10.22 -8.85 4.83
C ARG A 70 11.14 -8.80 3.62
N VAL A 71 12.25 -8.09 3.77
CA VAL A 71 13.29 -7.98 2.75
C VAL A 71 14.28 -9.11 2.97
N LEU A 72 14.14 -10.16 2.16
CA LEU A 72 14.99 -11.36 2.15
C LEU A 72 15.43 -11.63 0.70
N PRO A 73 16.45 -12.49 0.47
CA PRO A 73 16.81 -12.89 -0.89
C PRO A 73 15.59 -13.38 -1.67
N ASN A 74 15.28 -12.70 -2.78
CA ASN A 74 14.16 -13.01 -3.66
C ASN A 74 12.77 -13.01 -3.01
N SER A 75 12.56 -12.27 -1.91
CA SER A 75 11.20 -12.05 -1.40
C SER A 75 10.43 -11.07 -2.28
N ASP A 76 9.10 -11.15 -2.22
CA ASP A 76 8.18 -10.22 -2.87
C ASP A 76 8.48 -8.74 -2.55
N ALA A 77 8.82 -8.41 -1.31
CA ALA A 77 9.23 -7.07 -0.91
C ALA A 77 10.55 -6.65 -1.59
N THR A 78 11.57 -7.51 -1.56
CA THR A 78 12.86 -7.23 -2.23
C THR A 78 12.67 -6.98 -3.72
N VAL A 79 11.92 -7.84 -4.40
CA VAL A 79 11.64 -7.71 -5.84
C VAL A 79 10.81 -6.45 -6.13
N PHE A 80 9.81 -6.14 -5.30
CA PHE A 80 9.04 -4.91 -5.44
C PHE A 80 9.95 -3.67 -5.39
N PHE A 81 10.80 -3.53 -4.38
CA PHE A 81 11.66 -2.35 -4.24
C PHE A 81 12.73 -2.27 -5.30
N LEU A 82 13.39 -3.37 -5.63
CA LEU A 82 14.56 -3.36 -6.52
C LEU A 82 14.20 -3.41 -8.00
N GLU A 83 13.09 -4.06 -8.36
CA GLU A 83 12.74 -4.30 -9.76
C GLU A 83 11.50 -3.53 -10.20
N VAL A 84 10.48 -3.39 -9.34
CA VAL A 84 9.18 -2.83 -9.75
C VAL A 84 9.08 -1.33 -9.50
N LEU A 85 9.22 -0.89 -8.24
CA LEU A 85 9.09 0.51 -7.82
C LEU A 85 9.92 1.49 -8.67
N PRO A 86 11.18 1.21 -9.06
CA PRO A 86 11.98 2.14 -9.83
C PRO A 86 11.51 2.33 -11.28
N ARG A 87 10.71 1.40 -11.81
CA ARG A 87 10.28 1.35 -13.23
C ARG A 87 8.83 1.82 -13.44
N LEU A 88 8.12 2.15 -12.36
CA LEU A 88 6.76 2.66 -12.45
C LEU A 88 6.70 3.99 -13.22
N GLN A 89 5.62 4.18 -13.97
CA GLN A 89 5.40 5.39 -14.77
C GLN A 89 5.07 6.59 -13.88
N SER A 90 5.41 7.79 -14.35
CA SER A 90 5.03 9.05 -13.69
C SER A 90 3.52 9.13 -13.50
N GLY A 91 3.12 9.61 -12.33
CA GLY A 91 1.74 9.76 -11.89
C GLY A 91 1.10 8.51 -11.28
N VAL A 92 1.73 7.34 -11.34
CA VAL A 92 1.24 6.14 -10.64
C VAL A 92 1.27 6.37 -9.13
N ILE A 93 0.19 6.01 -8.45
CA ILE A 93 0.04 6.12 -7.00
C ILE A 93 0.41 4.77 -6.39
N VAL A 94 1.27 4.79 -5.37
CA VAL A 94 1.74 3.60 -4.67
C VAL A 94 1.31 3.67 -3.22
N HIS A 95 0.67 2.60 -2.74
CA HIS A 95 0.40 2.38 -1.34
C HIS A 95 1.35 1.30 -0.81
N LEU A 96 1.98 1.56 0.33
CA LEU A 96 2.72 0.57 1.11
C LEU A 96 2.06 0.41 2.48
N HIS A 97 1.71 -0.82 2.82
CA HIS A 97 1.08 -1.19 4.09
C HIS A 97 2.12 -1.36 5.20
N ASP A 98 1.73 -1.17 6.46
CA ASP A 98 2.57 -1.29 7.66
C ASP A 98 3.87 -0.46 7.63
N ILE A 99 3.76 0.82 7.25
CA ILE A 99 4.87 1.78 7.26
C ILE A 99 4.66 2.86 8.33
N TYR A 100 5.70 3.11 9.13
CA TYR A 100 5.67 4.03 10.29
C TYR A 100 6.53 5.28 10.10
N LEU A 101 7.13 5.45 8.91
CA LEU A 101 7.98 6.60 8.62
C LEU A 101 7.28 7.94 8.93
N PRO A 102 8.02 8.91 9.50
CA PRO A 102 9.47 8.95 9.70
C PRO A 102 9.95 8.26 10.98
N CYS A 103 9.05 7.67 11.76
CA CYS A 103 9.40 6.92 12.97
C CYS A 103 9.92 5.52 12.62
N ASP A 104 10.67 4.93 13.55
CA ASP A 104 11.01 3.51 13.48
C ASP A 104 9.80 2.63 13.83
N TYR A 105 9.88 1.33 13.56
CA TYR A 105 8.83 0.39 13.94
C TYR A 105 8.61 0.41 15.46
N PRO A 106 7.36 0.49 15.93
CA PRO A 106 7.08 0.47 17.36
C PRO A 106 7.39 -0.91 17.95
N PRO A 107 7.68 -1.02 19.26
CA PRO A 107 8.13 -2.28 19.87
C PRO A 107 7.20 -3.49 19.62
N PHE A 108 5.89 -3.28 19.51
CA PHE A 108 4.93 -4.37 19.26
C PHE A 108 5.01 -4.95 17.83
N MET A 109 5.67 -4.25 16.90
CA MET A 109 5.91 -4.72 15.53
C MET A 109 7.23 -5.49 15.40
N CYS A 110 8.15 -5.39 16.37
CA CYS A 110 9.49 -5.96 16.27
C CYS A 110 9.49 -7.49 16.03
N ASP A 111 8.59 -8.23 16.69
CA ASP A 111 8.49 -9.70 16.53
C ASP A 111 7.95 -10.12 15.16
N ARG A 112 7.45 -9.18 14.35
CA ARG A 112 7.05 -9.44 12.97
C ARG A 112 8.25 -9.47 12.02
N PHE A 113 9.39 -8.92 12.44
CA PHE A 113 10.61 -8.80 11.63
C PHE A 113 10.37 -8.10 10.28
N TYR A 114 9.44 -7.14 10.23
CA TYR A 114 9.22 -6.32 9.05
C TYR A 114 10.43 -5.42 8.83
N SER A 115 10.82 -5.24 7.57
CA SER A 115 12.04 -4.51 7.23
C SER A 115 11.90 -3.64 5.99
N GLU A 116 10.72 -3.66 5.35
CA GLU A 116 10.49 -2.91 4.11
C GLU A 116 10.52 -1.39 4.27
N GLN A 117 10.14 -0.84 5.42
CA GLN A 117 10.17 0.61 5.60
C GLN A 117 11.58 1.19 5.48
N TYR A 118 12.61 0.42 5.82
CA TYR A 118 13.99 0.85 5.67
C TYR A 118 14.42 0.92 4.20
N MET A 119 13.90 0.01 3.35
CA MET A 119 14.07 0.11 1.90
C MET A 119 13.37 1.36 1.38
N LEU A 120 12.11 1.59 1.78
CA LEU A 120 11.38 2.78 1.39
C LEU A 120 12.14 4.06 1.79
N ALA A 121 12.62 4.15 3.04
CA ALA A 121 13.40 5.28 3.52
C ALA A 121 14.65 5.52 2.66
N ALA A 122 15.40 4.46 2.32
CA ALA A 122 16.56 4.57 1.45
C ALA A 122 16.20 5.10 0.05
N PHE A 123 15.09 4.63 -0.54
CA PHE A 123 14.60 5.11 -1.83
C PHE A 123 14.20 6.60 -1.81
N LEU A 124 13.45 7.01 -0.77
CA LEU A 124 13.03 8.39 -0.57
C LEU A 124 14.23 9.32 -0.39
N LEU A 125 15.19 8.93 0.45
CA LEU A 125 16.40 9.71 0.72
C LEU A 125 17.32 9.82 -0.50
N ALA A 126 17.46 8.73 -1.27
CA ALA A 126 18.33 8.71 -2.45
C ALA A 126 17.71 9.42 -3.66
N ASN A 127 16.37 9.49 -3.76
CA ASN A 127 15.67 10.06 -4.92
C ASN A 127 14.50 10.98 -4.50
N PRO A 128 14.75 12.06 -3.74
CA PRO A 128 13.69 12.87 -3.15
C PRO A 128 12.79 13.57 -4.18
N GLN A 129 13.27 13.76 -5.41
CA GLN A 129 12.48 14.35 -6.50
C GLN A 129 11.57 13.34 -7.21
N LYS A 130 11.86 12.04 -7.11
CA LYS A 130 11.13 10.98 -7.83
C LYS A 130 9.86 10.56 -7.11
N TYR A 131 9.83 10.70 -5.79
CA TYR A 131 8.76 10.19 -4.93
C TYR A 131 8.04 11.34 -4.24
N ASN A 132 6.90 11.73 -4.79
CA ASN A 132 6.04 12.74 -4.18
C ASN A 132 5.22 12.09 -3.05
N ILE A 133 5.49 12.47 -1.79
CA ILE A 133 4.79 11.92 -0.63
C ILE A 133 3.36 12.47 -0.61
N LEU A 134 2.36 11.59 -0.56
CA LEU A 134 0.95 11.98 -0.51
C LEU A 134 0.39 11.91 0.91
N LEU A 135 0.48 10.74 1.55
CA LEU A 135 -0.15 10.48 2.86
C LEU A 135 0.70 9.50 3.68
N PRO A 136 1.62 10.00 4.53
CA PRO A 136 2.31 9.20 5.54
C PRO A 136 1.40 9.10 6.78
N ASN A 137 0.48 8.13 6.81
CA ASN A 137 -0.62 8.15 7.78
C ASN A 137 -0.18 7.99 9.24
N TYR A 138 0.97 7.35 9.51
CA TYR A 138 1.50 7.28 10.87
C TYR A 138 1.96 8.66 11.35
N PHE A 139 2.71 9.37 10.51
CA PHE A 139 3.11 10.75 10.78
C PHE A 139 1.91 11.67 10.98
N ILE A 140 0.89 11.55 10.12
CA ILE A 140 -0.36 12.33 10.23
C ILE A 140 -1.07 12.07 11.56
N SER A 141 -1.09 10.83 12.06
CA SER A 141 -1.74 10.51 13.34
C SER A 141 -0.96 11.02 14.56
N GLU A 142 0.37 11.13 14.47
CA GLU A 142 1.23 11.60 15.56
C GLU A 142 1.37 13.13 15.59
N ASP A 143 1.24 13.79 14.44
CA ASP A 143 1.29 15.25 14.35
C ASP A 143 0.01 15.89 14.88
N THR A 144 0.14 16.90 15.73
CA THR A 144 -1.01 17.51 16.44
C THR A 144 -1.95 18.28 15.51
N GLU A 145 -1.40 18.99 14.51
CA GLU A 145 -2.20 19.79 13.59
C GLU A 145 -2.89 18.88 12.56
N LEU A 146 -2.13 17.93 11.99
CA LEU A 146 -2.65 17.02 10.98
C LEU A 146 -3.67 16.04 11.57
N SER A 147 -3.42 15.48 12.77
CA SER A 147 -4.38 14.60 13.43
C SER A 147 -5.69 15.32 13.76
N ALA A 148 -5.63 16.59 14.16
CA ALA A 148 -6.83 17.41 14.38
C ALA A 148 -7.63 17.61 13.08
N SER A 149 -6.96 17.75 11.93
CA SER A 149 -7.63 17.92 10.63
C SER A 149 -8.44 16.69 10.20
N ILE A 150 -8.02 15.48 10.59
CA ILE A 150 -8.71 14.23 10.28
C ILE A 150 -9.63 13.76 11.41
N ALA A 151 -9.67 14.47 12.55
CA ALA A 151 -10.47 14.12 13.71
C ALA A 151 -11.95 13.85 13.41
N PRO A 152 -12.63 14.60 12.51
CA PRO A 152 -14.05 14.37 12.20
C PRO A 152 -14.34 12.98 11.61
N ILE A 153 -13.36 12.32 10.99
CA ILE A 153 -13.54 10.95 10.47
C ILE A 153 -13.87 10.01 11.64
N TRP A 154 -13.20 10.17 12.78
CA TRP A 154 -13.33 9.29 13.95
C TRP A 154 -14.63 9.49 14.73
N GLU A 155 -15.43 10.52 14.41
CA GLU A 155 -16.74 10.77 15.02
C GLU A 155 -17.84 9.88 14.44
N HIS A 156 -17.56 9.17 13.33
CA HIS A 156 -18.52 8.28 12.71
C HIS A 156 -18.86 7.09 13.64
N PRO A 157 -20.15 6.77 13.89
CA PRO A 157 -20.54 5.71 14.84
C PRO A 157 -19.92 4.34 14.55
N HIS A 158 -19.66 4.02 13.28
CA HIS A 158 -19.05 2.75 12.89
C HIS A 158 -17.53 2.69 13.11
N LEU A 159 -16.90 3.77 13.56
CA LEU A 159 -15.47 3.85 13.88
C LEU A 159 -15.21 3.94 15.38
N GLU A 160 -16.25 3.79 16.21
CA GLU A 160 -16.10 3.71 17.65
C GLU A 160 -15.23 2.49 18.03
N GLY A 161 -14.19 2.74 18.84
CA GLY A 161 -13.24 1.70 19.27
C GLY A 161 -12.21 1.27 18.23
N VAL A 162 -12.21 1.85 17.02
CA VAL A 162 -11.19 1.58 16.00
C VAL A 162 -9.89 2.31 16.37
N GLU A 163 -8.75 1.64 16.12
CA GLU A 163 -7.42 2.25 16.26
C GLU A 163 -7.29 3.49 15.38
N ARG A 164 -6.78 4.59 15.95
CA ARG A 164 -6.70 5.89 15.27
C ARG A 164 -5.34 6.20 14.66
N HIS A 165 -4.36 5.32 14.83
CA HIS A 165 -3.06 5.45 14.17
C HIS A 165 -3.07 4.75 12.81
N GLY A 166 -2.39 5.33 11.83
CA GLY A 166 -2.32 4.77 10.48
C GLY A 166 -1.00 4.03 10.22
N GLY A 167 -1.05 2.74 9.90
CA GLY A 167 0.12 1.99 9.41
C GLY A 167 0.17 1.95 7.88
N SER A 168 0.19 3.09 7.20
CA SER A 168 0.24 3.10 5.73
C SER A 168 0.92 4.33 5.16
N PHE A 169 1.60 4.16 4.04
CA PHE A 169 2.31 5.23 3.36
C PHE A 169 1.92 5.30 1.89
N TRP A 170 1.47 6.48 1.46
CA TRP A 170 1.11 6.75 0.07
C TRP A 170 2.09 7.71 -0.57
N LEU A 171 2.52 7.38 -1.79
CA LEU A 171 3.33 8.25 -2.63
C LEU A 171 2.84 8.22 -4.08
N GLN A 172 3.26 9.20 -4.86
CA GLN A 172 3.10 9.25 -6.30
C GLN A 172 4.46 9.34 -6.97
N ILE A 173 4.64 8.61 -8.07
CA ILE A 173 5.83 8.73 -8.90
C ILE A 173 5.78 10.08 -9.62
N ALA A 174 6.83 10.90 -9.50
CA ALA A 174 6.96 12.18 -10.18
C ALA A 174 7.14 12.01 -11.70
#